data_AF-A0A4R5U7X1-F1
#
_entry.id   AF-A0A4R5U7X1-F1
#
_cell.length_a   1.000
_cell.length_b   1.000
_cell.length_c   1.000
_cell.angle_alpha   90.00
_cell.angle_beta   90.00
_cell.angle_gamma   90.00
#
_symmetry.space_group_name_H-M   'P 1'
#
loop_
_entity.id
_entity.type
_entity.pdbx_description
1 polymer ?
#
loop_
_entity_poly.entity_id
_entity_poly.type
_entity_poly.pdbx_seq_one_letter_code
_entity_poly.pdbx_strand_id
1 'polypeptide(L)'
;MRSQRLDPLIKVVQQRQDEAARRVAEREKVVREQQDRLEALRRYADEYAASPGTASISPALLVNRMAFRERLNAAVVQQAGIVDHSRQVSDVERARLLIASRETLVLEKLADSYRAQEAKVEQAKAQRELDEIGGRRARATATAEDAS
;
A
#
# COMPACT_ATOMS: atom_id res chain seq x y z
N MET A 1 -25.61 -2.95 17.20
CA MET A 1 -24.52 -3.74 17.84
C MET A 1 -23.23 -2.91 17.90
N ARG A 2 -22.27 -3.22 18.80
CA ARG A 2 -21.00 -2.46 18.91
C ARG A 2 -20.14 -2.65 17.66
N SER A 3 -20.15 -3.84 17.06
CA SER A 3 -19.52 -4.15 15.78
C SER A 3 -19.97 -3.21 14.65
N GLN A 4 -21.29 -3.02 14.48
CA GLN A 4 -21.87 -2.17 13.44
C GLN A 4 -21.48 -0.68 13.53
N ARG A 5 -21.04 -0.21 14.71
CA ARG A 5 -20.59 1.18 14.90
C ARG A 5 -19.16 1.40 14.37
N LEU A 6 -18.39 0.32 14.16
CA LEU A 6 -17.04 0.39 13.60
C LEU A 6 -17.03 0.35 12.07
N ASP A 7 -18.07 -0.17 11.42
CA ASP A 7 -18.10 -0.32 9.96
C ASP A 7 -17.86 1.00 9.21
N PRO A 8 -18.44 2.16 9.61
CA PRO A 8 -18.13 3.43 8.96
C PRO A 8 -16.67 3.85 9.11
N LEU A 9 -16.05 3.58 10.27
CA LEU A 9 -14.64 3.89 10.52
C LEU A 9 -13.72 2.99 9.69
N ILE A 10 -14.04 1.69 9.61
CA ILE A 10 -13.32 0.72 8.77
C ILE A 10 -13.34 1.17 7.31
N LYS A 11 -14.51 1.58 6.80
CA LYS A 11 -14.64 2.09 5.43
C LYS A 11 -13.74 3.31 5.18
N VAL A 12 -13.64 4.23 6.15
CA VAL A 12 -12.79 5.42 6.02
C VAL A 12 -11.30 5.05 6.00
N VAL A 13 -10.84 4.15 6.87
CA VAL A 13 -9.42 3.75 6.87
C VAL A 13 -9.05 2.92 5.65
N GLN A 14 -9.96 2.07 5.16
CA GLN A 14 -9.77 1.34 3.89
C GLN A 14 -9.63 2.31 2.71
N GLN A 15 -10.48 3.34 2.63
CA GLN A 15 -10.36 4.39 1.60
C GLN A 15 -9.01 5.11 1.68
N ARG A 16 -8.54 5.45 2.88
CA ARG A 16 -7.22 6.09 3.07
C ARG A 16 -6.07 5.18 2.67
N GLN A 17 -6.17 3.89 2.96
CA GLN A 17 -5.19 2.89 2.54
C GLN A 17 -5.15 2.76 1.01
N ASP A 18 -6.31 2.69 0.36
CA ASP A 18 -6.41 2.63 -1.10
C ASP A 18 -5.82 3.87 -1.77
N GLU A 19 -6.11 5.06 -1.23
CA GLU A 19 -5.50 6.31 -1.70
C GLU A 19 -3.98 6.32 -1.52
N ALA A 20 -3.47 5.83 -0.38
CA ALA A 20 -2.04 5.71 -0.14
C ALA A 20 -1.39 4.72 -1.12
N ALA A 21 -2.05 3.60 -1.42
CA ALA A 21 -1.58 2.62 -2.39
C ALA A 21 -1.50 3.21 -3.80
N ARG A 22 -2.51 3.99 -4.21
CA ARG A 22 -2.50 4.72 -5.49
C ARG A 22 -1.34 5.72 -5.56
N ARG A 23 -1.10 6.48 -4.49
CA ARG A 23 0.04 7.42 -4.41
C ARG A 23 1.38 6.70 -4.54
N VAL A 24 1.57 5.56 -3.88
CA VAL A 24 2.78 4.74 -4.04
C VAL A 24 2.96 4.31 -5.49
N ALA A 25 1.91 3.76 -6.12
CA ALA A 25 1.99 3.33 -7.52
C ALA A 25 2.35 4.47 -8.47
N GLU A 26 1.79 5.67 -8.27
CA GLU A 26 2.14 6.86 -9.05
C GLU A 26 3.61 7.26 -8.85
N ARG A 27 4.12 7.27 -7.60
CA ARG A 27 5.52 7.61 -7.32
C ARG A 27 6.49 6.57 -7.87
N GLU A 28 6.16 5.29 -7.83
CA GLU A 28 6.97 4.24 -8.44
C GLU A 28 7.06 4.38 -9.95
N LYS A 29 5.96 4.78 -10.61
CA LYS A 29 5.97 5.09 -12.04
C LYS A 29 6.94 6.24 -12.33
N VAL A 30 6.88 7.33 -11.56
CA VAL A 30 7.80 8.47 -11.70
C VAL A 30 9.25 8.04 -11.51
N VAL A 31 9.55 7.24 -10.46
CA VAL A 31 10.91 6.73 -10.22
C VAL A 31 11.41 5.95 -11.43
N ARG A 32 10.58 5.07 -12.01
CA ARG A 32 10.94 4.29 -13.20
C ARG A 32 11.23 5.18 -14.40
N GLU A 33 10.37 6.14 -14.69
CA GLU A 33 10.58 7.09 -15.79
C GLU A 33 11.88 7.89 -15.63
N GLN A 34 12.21 8.33 -14.41
CA GLN A 34 13.47 9.04 -14.17
C GLN A 34 14.70 8.13 -14.28
N GLN A 35 14.58 6.86 -13.91
CA GLN A 35 15.64 5.86 -14.07
C GLN A 35 15.90 5.55 -15.55
N ASP A 36 14.84 5.34 -16.33
CA ASP A 36 14.94 5.08 -17.77
C ASP A 36 15.63 6.26 -18.48
N ARG A 37 15.28 7.50 -18.09
CA ARG A 37 15.92 8.71 -18.59
C ARG A 37 17.40 8.80 -18.21
N LEU A 38 17.76 8.45 -16.97
CA LEU A 38 19.15 8.41 -16.53
C LEU A 38 19.96 7.39 -17.32
N GLU A 39 19.40 6.20 -17.54
CA GLU A 39 20.04 5.14 -18.33
C GLU A 39 20.24 5.56 -19.78
N ALA A 40 19.24 6.19 -20.39
CA ALA A 40 19.36 6.73 -21.75
C ALA A 40 20.47 7.80 -21.84
N LEU A 41 20.55 8.72 -20.87
CA LEU A 41 21.61 9.73 -20.83
C LEU A 41 23.01 9.12 -20.66
N ARG A 42 23.14 8.09 -19.80
CA ARG A 42 24.41 7.37 -19.61
C ARG A 42 24.84 6.65 -20.88
N ARG A 43 23.94 5.89 -21.51
CA ARG A 43 24.21 5.23 -22.79
C ARG A 43 24.66 6.23 -23.86
N TYR A 44 23.95 7.34 -23.99
CA TYR A 44 24.31 8.40 -24.92
C TYR A 44 25.68 9.01 -24.62
N ALA A 45 26.03 9.21 -23.35
CA ALA A 45 27.35 9.70 -22.95
C ALA A 45 28.48 8.73 -23.29
N ASP A 46 28.27 7.45 -23.05
CA ASP A 46 29.23 6.39 -23.36
C ASP A 46 29.44 6.25 -24.88
N GLU A 47 28.36 6.21 -25.65
CA GLU A 47 28.39 6.17 -27.12
C GLU A 47 29.09 7.41 -27.71
N TYR A 48 28.81 8.59 -27.15
CA TYR A 48 29.44 9.83 -27.59
C TYR A 48 30.94 9.83 -27.30
N ALA A 49 31.36 9.31 -26.14
CA ALA A 49 32.76 9.19 -25.76
C ALA A 49 33.53 8.18 -26.62
N ALA A 50 32.89 7.06 -26.99
CA ALA A 50 33.49 6.00 -27.79
C ALA A 50 33.69 6.34 -29.28
N SER A 51 32.96 7.32 -29.81
CA SER A 51 33.07 7.74 -31.23
C SER A 51 34.50 8.23 -31.55
N PRO A 52 35.27 7.53 -32.41
CA PRO A 52 36.62 7.94 -32.78
C PRO A 52 36.55 9.25 -33.57
N GLY A 53 37.39 10.22 -33.19
CA GLY A 53 37.62 11.40 -34.02
C GLY A 53 38.42 11.00 -35.26
N THR A 54 37.74 10.60 -36.33
CA THR A 54 38.39 10.21 -37.58
C THR A 54 38.81 11.46 -38.36
N ALA A 55 40.11 11.56 -38.64
CA ALA A 55 40.80 12.63 -39.39
C ALA A 55 40.99 13.98 -38.66
N SER A 56 41.97 14.77 -39.12
CA SER A 56 42.52 15.98 -38.49
C SER A 56 41.45 16.94 -37.96
N ILE A 57 41.10 16.78 -36.68
CA ILE A 57 40.11 17.65 -36.03
C ILE A 57 40.78 18.99 -35.77
N SER A 58 40.18 20.06 -36.28
CA SER A 58 40.57 21.44 -35.92
C SER A 58 40.58 21.62 -34.40
N PRO A 59 41.56 22.34 -33.81
CA PRO A 59 41.60 22.63 -32.37
C PRO A 59 40.27 23.17 -31.82
N ALA A 60 39.55 23.99 -32.59
CA ALA A 60 38.25 24.52 -32.19
C ALA A 60 37.17 23.43 -32.03
N LEU A 61 37.17 22.42 -32.91
CA LEU A 61 36.23 21.30 -32.83
C LEU A 61 36.54 20.38 -31.64
N LEU A 62 37.81 20.22 -31.27
CA LEU A 62 38.21 19.49 -30.06
C LEU A 62 37.69 20.17 -28.79
N VAL A 63 37.86 21.49 -28.70
CA VAL A 63 37.35 22.29 -27.56
C VAL A 63 35.83 22.16 -27.45
N ASN A 64 35.10 22.28 -28.56
CA ASN A 64 33.64 22.13 -28.57
C ASN A 64 33.20 20.72 -28.13
N ARG A 65 33.88 19.67 -28.58
CA ARG A 65 33.61 18.28 -28.17
C ARG A 65 33.83 18.08 -26.67
N MET A 66 34.91 18.63 -26.12
CA MET A 66 35.19 18.58 -24.68
C MET A 66 34.11 19.32 -23.88
N ALA A 67 33.72 20.51 -24.30
CA ALA A 67 32.69 21.29 -23.63
C ALA A 67 31.31 20.59 -23.66
N PHE A 68 30.95 19.95 -24.78
CA PHE A 68 29.72 19.17 -24.86
C PHE A 68 29.77 17.95 -23.95
N ARG A 69 30.89 17.22 -23.91
CA ARG A 69 31.08 16.08 -23.01
C ARG A 69 30.93 16.49 -21.54
N GLU A 70 31.48 17.63 -21.16
CA GLU A 70 31.34 18.16 -19.80
C GLU A 70 29.88 18.47 -19.45
N ARG A 71 29.15 19.13 -20.37
CA ARG A 71 27.71 19.39 -20.19
C ARG A 71 26.90 18.10 -20.08
N LEU A 72 27.25 17.08 -20.85
CA LEU A 72 26.58 15.79 -20.82
C LEU A 72 26.82 15.05 -19.50
N ASN A 73 28.06 15.07 -19.00
CA ASN A 73 28.39 14.53 -17.67
C ASN A 73 27.62 15.27 -16.55
N ALA A 74 27.58 16.61 -16.62
CA ALA A 74 26.80 17.40 -15.67
C ALA A 74 25.30 17.05 -15.69
N ALA A 75 24.73 16.84 -16.89
CA ALA A 75 23.34 16.42 -17.04
C ALA A 75 23.08 15.01 -16.44
N VAL A 76 24.03 14.07 -16.59
CA VAL A 76 23.93 12.74 -15.96
C VAL A 76 23.93 12.86 -14.43
N VAL A 77 24.82 13.68 -13.86
CA VAL A 77 24.87 13.92 -12.41
C VAL A 77 23.57 14.56 -11.93
N GLN A 78 23.07 15.57 -12.64
CA GLN A 78 21.80 16.21 -12.31
C GLN A 78 20.63 15.21 -12.36
N GLN A 79 20.54 14.40 -13.42
CA GLN A 79 19.48 13.41 -13.56
C GLN A 79 19.58 12.32 -12.47
N ALA A 80 20.79 11.92 -12.06
CA ALA A 80 20.98 11.01 -10.93
C ALA A 80 20.40 11.60 -9.63
N GLY A 81 20.66 12.88 -9.35
CA GLY A 81 20.05 13.58 -8.21
C GLY A 81 18.52 13.61 -8.27
N ILE A 82 17.93 13.76 -9.46
CA ILE A 82 16.46 13.69 -9.66
C ILE A 82 15.92 12.29 -9.35
N VAL A 83 16.62 11.23 -9.77
CA VAL A 83 16.25 9.85 -9.46
C VAL A 83 16.29 9.61 -7.96
N ASP A 84 17.34 10.06 -7.28
CA ASP A 84 17.50 9.88 -5.83
C ASP A 84 16.41 10.64 -5.06
N HIS A 85 16.11 11.88 -5.45
CA HIS A 85 14.99 12.62 -4.87
C HIS A 85 13.64 11.91 -5.10
N SER A 86 13.39 11.41 -6.30
CA SER A 86 12.16 10.69 -6.62
C SER A 86 12.01 9.41 -5.78
N ARG A 87 13.12 8.71 -5.51
CA ARG A 87 13.14 7.54 -4.62
C ARG A 87 12.79 7.93 -3.19
N GLN A 88 13.41 8.99 -2.66
CA GLN A 88 13.09 9.49 -1.31
C GLN A 88 11.61 9.83 -1.16
N VAL A 89 11.00 10.48 -2.16
CA VAL A 89 9.56 10.78 -2.16
C VAL A 89 8.72 9.49 -2.20
N SER A 90 9.11 8.50 -3.02
CA SER A 90 8.45 7.20 -3.07
C SER A 90 8.51 6.47 -1.72
N ASP A 91 9.65 6.52 -1.02
CA ASP A 91 9.84 5.89 0.29
C ASP A 91 8.92 6.52 1.35
N VAL A 92 8.71 7.84 1.30
CA VAL A 92 7.75 8.54 2.16
C VAL A 92 6.32 8.04 1.92
N GLU A 93 5.89 7.89 0.67
CA GLU A 93 4.55 7.35 0.39
C GLU A 93 4.42 5.88 0.81
N ARG A 94 5.49 5.07 0.66
CA ARG A 94 5.51 3.68 1.14
C ARG A 94 5.37 3.60 2.65
N ALA A 95 6.04 4.49 3.39
CA ALA A 95 5.89 4.59 4.85
C ALA A 95 4.46 4.99 5.24
N ARG A 96 3.84 5.93 4.52
CA ARG A 96 2.43 6.32 4.74
C ARG A 96 1.47 5.16 4.49
N LEU A 97 1.68 4.40 3.41
CA LEU A 97 0.89 3.20 3.13
C LEU A 97 1.03 2.16 4.25
N LEU A 98 2.24 1.94 4.77
CA LEU A 98 2.47 1.01 5.88
C LEU A 98 1.66 1.40 7.12
N ILE A 99 1.62 2.69 7.47
CA ILE A 99 0.84 3.21 8.60
C ILE A 99 -0.66 3.00 8.36
N ALA A 100 -1.17 3.41 7.19
CA ALA A 100 -2.58 3.25 6.84
C ALA A 100 -3.02 1.78 6.88
N SER A 101 -2.22 0.87 6.31
CA SER A 101 -2.49 -0.57 6.33
C SER A 101 -2.53 -1.14 7.76
N ARG A 102 -1.69 -0.64 8.67
CA ARG A 102 -1.70 -1.06 10.08
C ARG A 102 -2.97 -0.57 10.79
N GLU A 103 -3.37 0.68 10.57
CA GLU A 103 -4.60 1.24 11.13
C GLU A 103 -5.84 0.45 10.68
N THR A 104 -5.94 0.15 9.38
CA THR A 104 -7.00 -0.69 8.83
C THR A 104 -7.04 -2.05 9.51
N LEU A 105 -5.91 -2.75 9.56
CA LEU A 105 -5.82 -4.08 10.16
C LEU A 105 -6.23 -4.10 11.64
N VAL A 106 -5.87 -3.06 12.40
CA VAL A 106 -6.23 -2.95 13.81
C VAL A 106 -7.74 -2.80 13.98
N LEU A 107 -8.37 -1.94 13.19
CA LEU A 107 -9.83 -1.73 13.26
C LEU A 107 -10.62 -2.95 12.80
N GLU A 108 -10.16 -3.65 11.76
CA GLU A 108 -10.76 -4.91 11.30
C GLU A 108 -10.71 -5.97 12.40
N LYS A 109 -9.53 -6.20 13.01
CA LYS A 109 -9.39 -7.14 14.13
C LYS A 109 -10.27 -6.78 15.33
N LEU A 110 -10.43 -5.49 15.63
CA LEU A 110 -11.30 -5.03 16.70
C LEU A 110 -12.76 -5.33 16.38
N ALA A 111 -13.21 -5.07 15.16
CA ALA A 111 -14.57 -5.39 14.74
C ALA A 111 -14.85 -6.89 14.77
N ASP A 112 -13.91 -7.73 14.33
CA ASP A 112 -14.03 -9.19 14.40
C ASP A 112 -14.14 -9.67 15.85
N SER A 113 -13.36 -9.09 16.76
CA SER A 113 -13.45 -9.39 18.19
C SER A 113 -14.85 -9.09 18.75
N TYR A 114 -15.43 -7.93 18.40
CA TYR A 114 -16.80 -7.59 18.82
C TYR A 114 -17.86 -8.50 18.19
N ARG A 115 -17.75 -8.85 16.91
CA ARG A 115 -18.66 -9.81 16.25
C ARG A 115 -18.63 -11.16 16.97
N ALA A 116 -17.45 -11.65 17.31
CA ALA A 116 -17.28 -12.91 18.03
C ALA A 116 -17.90 -12.86 19.45
N GLN A 117 -17.76 -11.73 20.15
CA GLN A 117 -18.37 -11.55 21.48
C GLN A 117 -19.90 -11.49 21.39
N GLU A 118 -20.44 -10.76 20.42
CA GLU A 118 -21.88 -10.64 20.19
C GLU A 118 -22.49 -11.99 19.80
N ALA A 119 -21.85 -12.75 18.92
CA ALA A 119 -22.29 -14.10 18.56
C ALA A 119 -22.37 -15.05 19.76
N LYS A 120 -21.39 -15.00 20.68
CA LYS A 120 -21.42 -15.80 21.92
C LYS A 120 -22.60 -15.41 22.83
N VAL A 121 -22.88 -14.12 22.95
CA VAL A 121 -24.00 -13.62 23.77
C VAL A 121 -25.34 -14.06 23.17
N GLU A 122 -25.51 -13.95 21.85
CA GLU A 122 -26.73 -14.38 21.17
C GLU A 122 -26.90 -15.90 21.22
N GLN A 123 -25.83 -16.68 21.04
CA GLN A 123 -25.85 -18.13 21.19
C GLN A 123 -26.26 -18.54 22.62
N ALA A 124 -25.73 -17.88 23.65
CA ALA A 124 -26.09 -18.15 25.04
C ALA A 124 -27.57 -17.82 25.34
N LYS A 125 -28.11 -16.75 24.76
CA LYS A 125 -29.54 -16.43 24.87
C LYS A 125 -30.41 -17.47 24.18
N ALA A 126 -30.07 -17.85 22.95
CA ALA A 126 -30.78 -18.86 22.18
C ALA A 126 -30.81 -20.22 22.90
N GLN A 127 -29.68 -20.63 23.51
CA GLN A 127 -29.61 -21.86 24.29
C GLN A 127 -30.54 -21.81 25.52
N ARG A 128 -30.54 -20.70 26.26
CA ARG A 128 -31.45 -20.54 27.43
C ARG A 128 -32.91 -20.63 27.03
N GLU A 129 -33.30 -20.01 25.92
CA GLU A 129 -34.68 -20.06 25.42
C GLU A 129 -35.09 -21.50 25.03
N LEU A 130 -34.18 -22.26 24.39
CA LEU A 130 -34.41 -23.68 24.10
C LEU A 130 -34.56 -24.52 25.37
N ASP A 131 -33.69 -24.30 26.36
CA ASP A 131 -33.74 -25.01 27.65
C ASP A 131 -35.04 -24.70 28.40
N GLU A 132 -35.52 -23.45 28.39
CA GLU A 132 -36.79 -23.05 29.00
C GLU A 132 -38.01 -23.68 28.32
N ILE A 133 -38.01 -23.78 26.98
CA ILE A 133 -39.06 -24.46 26.23
C ILE A 133 -39.03 -25.97 26.52
N GLY A 134 -37.84 -26.58 26.54
CA GLY A 134 -37.65 -27.99 26.87
C GLY A 134 -38.14 -28.32 28.28
N GLY A 135 -37.74 -27.52 29.28
CA GLY A 135 -38.17 -27.67 30.67
C GLY A 135 -39.66 -27.41 30.90
N ARG A 136 -40.31 -26.56 30.09
CA ARG A 136 -41.77 -26.40 30.11
C ARG A 136 -42.48 -27.64 29.56
N ARG A 137 -42.01 -28.20 28.44
CA ARG A 137 -42.57 -29.44 27.87
C ARG A 137 -42.43 -30.63 28.83
N ALA A 138 -41.24 -30.83 29.39
CA ALA A 138 -40.98 -31.93 30.32
C ALA A 138 -41.87 -31.86 31.59
N ARG A 139 -42.12 -30.65 32.11
CA ARG A 139 -43.07 -30.45 33.21
C ARG A 139 -44.50 -30.77 32.81
N ALA A 140 -44.94 -30.33 31.62
CA ALA A 140 -46.28 -30.60 31.13
C ALA A 140 -46.54 -32.09 30.90
N THR A 141 -45.56 -32.85 30.41
CA THR A 141 -45.68 -34.31 30.26
C THR A 141 -45.75 -35.01 31.61
N ALA A 142 -44.91 -34.63 32.58
CA ALA A 142 -44.93 -35.22 33.92
C ALA A 142 -46.28 -35.00 34.61
N THR A 143 -46.87 -33.80 34.50
CA THR A 143 -48.20 -33.53 35.06
C THR A 143 -49.34 -34.29 34.37
N ALA A 144 -49.17 -34.69 33.11
CA ALA A 144 -50.17 -35.49 32.39
C ALA A 144 -50.08 -36.99 32.74
N GLU A 145 -48.87 -37.48 33.01
CA GLU A 145 -48.63 -38.85 33.50
C GLU A 145 -49.13 -39.04 34.94
N ASP A 146 -48.93 -38.05 35.83
CA ASP A 146 -49.44 -38.10 37.21
C ASP A 146 -50.98 -37.98 37.31
N ALA A 147 -51.64 -37.54 36.25
CA ALA A 147 -53.10 -37.35 36.19
C ALA A 147 -53.86 -38.52 35.54
N SER A 148 -53.15 -39.57 35.10
CA SER A 148 -53.72 -40.79 34.48
C SER A 148 -53.67 -41.98 35.43
#